data_AF-A0A8H4SB98-F1
#
_entry.id   AF-A0A8H4SB98-F1
#
_cell.length_a   1.000
_cell.length_b   1.000
_cell.length_c   1.000
_cell.angle_alpha   90.00
_cell.angle_beta   90.00
_cell.angle_gamma   90.00
#
_symmetry.space_group_name_H-M   'P 1'
#
loop_
_entity.id
_entity.type
_entity.pdbx_description
1 polymer ?
#
loop_
_entity_poly.entity_id
_entity_poly.type
_entity_poly.pdbx_seq_one_letter_code
_entity_poly.pdbx_strand_id
1 'polypeptide(L)'
;MSTNVCKILMLHGHGQSADIFKPKTRYVREVFRTLSNEIEFEFKYLSGVLPAYPDDNDITDKKVWGYGEPENDKINGLEGSIQHILDTLDEHGPFSGIVGFSSGAAMTAIVASMLEKRKAVCGISWEVI
;
A
#
# COMPACT_ATOMS: atom_id res chain seq x y z
N MET A 1 -29.34 -1.83 -10.74
CA MET A 1 -28.10 -2.49 -11.20
C MET A 1 -27.17 -2.52 -10.01
N SER A 2 -26.56 -3.67 -9.68
CA SER A 2 -25.56 -3.72 -8.61
C SER A 2 -24.36 -2.87 -9.02
N THR A 3 -24.04 -1.83 -8.24
CA THR A 3 -22.81 -1.07 -8.44
C THR A 3 -21.63 -2.00 -8.18
N ASN A 4 -20.69 -2.09 -9.12
CA ASN A 4 -19.46 -2.84 -8.89
C ASN A 4 -18.54 -1.99 -8.03
N VAL A 5 -18.28 -2.44 -6.79
CA VAL A 5 -17.37 -1.74 -5.88
C VAL A 5 -15.92 -2.13 -6.21
N CYS A 6 -15.11 -1.13 -6.53
CA CYS A 6 -13.68 -1.24 -6.78
C CYS A 6 -12.91 -0.73 -5.55
N LYS A 7 -12.42 -1.66 -4.72
CA LYS A 7 -11.65 -1.33 -3.51
C LYS A 7 -10.18 -1.11 -3.84
N ILE A 8 -9.63 0.00 -3.36
CA ILE A 8 -8.22 0.36 -3.55
C ILE A 8 -7.55 0.50 -2.19
N LEU A 9 -6.46 -0.24 -1.98
CA LEU A 9 -5.61 -0.11 -0.79
C LEU A 9 -4.61 1.04 -0.98
N MET A 10 -4.51 1.94 -0.01
CA MET A 10 -3.71 3.16 -0.06
C MET A 10 -2.59 3.12 0.99
N LEU A 11 -1.33 3.18 0.56
CA LEU A 11 -0.14 3.13 1.42
C LEU A 11 0.58 4.48 1.48
N HIS A 12 0.76 5.03 2.68
CA HIS A 12 1.41 6.32 2.90
C HIS A 12 2.94 6.27 2.75
N GLY A 13 3.58 7.45 2.66
CA GLY A 13 5.04 7.58 2.64
C GLY A 13 5.67 7.68 4.04
N HIS A 14 6.99 7.77 4.10
CA HIS A 14 7.75 7.82 5.36
C HIS A 14 7.31 8.99 6.25
N GLY A 15 7.16 8.74 7.57
CA GLY A 15 6.79 9.77 8.55
C GLY A 15 5.33 10.26 8.42
N GLN A 16 4.45 9.44 7.85
CA GLN A 16 3.02 9.73 7.68
C GLN A 16 2.18 8.59 8.25
N SER A 17 0.85 8.71 8.12
CA SER A 17 -0.13 7.68 8.47
C SER A 17 -1.28 7.72 7.48
N ALA A 18 -2.22 6.77 7.62
CA ALA A 18 -3.47 6.76 6.89
C ALA A 18 -4.21 8.12 6.98
N ASP A 19 -4.30 8.69 8.19
CA ASP A 19 -5.04 9.94 8.44
C ASP A 19 -4.34 11.16 7.84
N ILE A 20 -3.01 11.17 7.80
CA ILE A 20 -2.23 12.22 7.11
C ILE A 20 -2.33 12.07 5.59
N PHE A 21 -2.35 10.83 5.08
CA PHE A 21 -2.32 10.56 3.64
C PHE A 21 -3.68 10.76 2.97
N LYS A 22 -4.78 10.47 3.67
CA LYS A 22 -6.15 10.62 3.18
C LYS A 22 -6.49 12.05 2.69
N PRO A 23 -6.26 13.14 3.42
CA PRO A 23 -6.53 14.48 2.89
C PRO A 23 -5.62 14.84 1.70
N LYS A 24 -4.35 14.42 1.71
CA LYS A 24 -3.39 14.69 0.62
C LYS A 24 -3.77 14.04 -0.72
N THR A 25 -4.49 12.94 -0.67
CA THR A 25 -4.96 12.18 -1.84
C THR A 25 -6.42 12.49 -2.22
N ARG A 26 -7.03 13.53 -1.64
CA ARG A 26 -8.43 13.91 -1.92
C ARG A 26 -8.68 14.07 -3.42
N TYR A 27 -7.83 14.84 -4.11
CA TYR A 27 -8.01 15.09 -5.54
C TYR A 27 -7.92 13.81 -6.37
N VAL A 28 -7.00 12.89 -6.04
CA VAL A 28 -6.89 11.58 -6.68
C VAL A 28 -8.20 10.80 -6.56
N ARG A 29 -8.80 10.77 -5.37
CA ARG A 29 -10.10 10.09 -5.17
C ARG A 29 -11.22 10.71 -6.01
N GLU A 30 -11.27 12.03 -6.12
CA GLU A 30 -12.27 12.68 -6.96
C GLU A 30 -12.08 12.34 -8.44
N VAL A 31 -10.84 12.33 -8.94
CA VAL A 31 -10.55 11.90 -10.31
C VAL A 31 -11.03 10.47 -10.55
N PHE A 32 -10.74 9.53 -9.64
CA PHE A 32 -11.20 8.14 -9.77
C PHE A 32 -12.73 8.04 -9.88
N ARG A 33 -13.47 8.80 -9.08
CA ARG A 33 -14.94 8.83 -9.15
C ARG A 33 -15.49 9.36 -10.48
N THR A 34 -14.70 10.14 -11.23
CA THR A 34 -15.10 10.60 -12.57
C THR A 34 -14.82 9.58 -13.68
N LEU A 35 -14.03 8.54 -13.42
CA LEU A 35 -13.62 7.56 -14.44
C LEU A 35 -14.78 6.67 -14.92
N SER A 36 -15.76 6.41 -14.07
CA SER A 36 -16.93 5.62 -14.42
C SER A 36 -18.10 5.94 -13.49
N ASN A 37 -19.29 6.08 -14.08
CA ASN A 37 -20.54 6.23 -13.32
C ASN A 37 -21.12 4.88 -12.86
N GLU A 38 -20.53 3.76 -13.30
CA GLU A 38 -20.99 2.39 -13.01
C GLU A 38 -20.16 1.72 -11.92
N ILE A 39 -18.98 2.26 -11.62
CA ILE A 39 -18.04 1.73 -10.63
C ILE A 39 -18.02 2.64 -9.42
N GLU A 40 -18.27 2.06 -8.25
CA GLU A 40 -18.08 2.75 -6.98
C GLU A 40 -16.66 2.52 -6.49
N PHE A 41 -15.87 3.59 -6.31
CA PHE A 41 -14.51 3.48 -5.77
C PHE A 41 -14.50 3.65 -4.26
N GLU A 42 -14.04 2.60 -3.57
CA GLU A 42 -13.81 2.60 -2.12
C GLU A 42 -12.29 2.61 -1.86
N PHE A 43 -11.85 3.42 -0.90
CA PHE A 43 -10.42 3.58 -0.60
C PHE A 43 -10.15 3.21 0.86
N LYS A 44 -9.37 2.16 1.10
CA LYS A 44 -8.88 1.80 2.43
C LYS A 44 -7.48 2.34 2.62
N TYR A 45 -7.28 3.19 3.62
CA TYR A 45 -5.97 3.74 3.98
C TYR A 45 -5.38 2.89 5.10
N LEU A 46 -4.13 2.46 4.93
CA LEU A 46 -3.43 1.63 5.90
C LEU A 46 -2.24 2.40 6.46
N SER A 47 -2.11 2.42 7.79
CA SER A 47 -0.96 2.96 8.49
C SER A 47 0.08 1.86 8.70
N GLY A 48 1.36 2.20 8.60
CA GLY A 48 2.45 1.34 9.04
C GLY A 48 2.36 1.06 10.54
N VAL A 49 2.89 -0.09 10.96
CA VAL A 49 2.85 -0.54 12.36
C VAL A 49 3.98 0.05 13.21
N LEU A 50 5.03 0.56 12.58
CA LEU A 50 6.22 1.07 13.26
C LEU A 50 6.13 2.59 13.46
N PRO A 51 6.45 3.13 14.64
CA PRO A 51 6.52 4.58 14.86
C PRO A 51 7.68 5.20 14.07
N ALA A 52 7.49 6.39 13.51
CA ALA A 52 8.57 7.10 12.82
C ALA A 52 9.65 7.62 13.80
N TYR A 53 9.27 7.90 15.04
CA TYR A 53 10.13 8.38 16.11
C TYR A 53 10.01 7.41 17.30
N PRO A 54 10.77 6.30 17.33
CA PRO A 54 10.63 5.28 18.37
C PRO A 54 11.01 5.77 19.76
N ASP A 55 11.84 6.81 19.84
CA ASP A 55 12.31 7.41 21.10
C ASP A 55 11.40 8.55 21.61
N ASP A 56 10.39 8.93 20.83
CA ASP A 56 9.45 10.02 21.16
C ASP A 56 8.02 9.47 21.28
N ASN A 57 7.61 9.20 22.51
CA ASN A 57 6.29 8.64 22.79
C ASN A 57 5.14 9.63 22.57
N ASP A 58 5.41 10.93 22.42
CA ASP A 58 4.37 11.93 22.19
C ASP A 58 3.94 11.95 20.72
N ILE A 59 4.82 11.53 19.80
CA ILE A 59 4.55 11.49 18.35
C ILE A 59 4.09 10.09 17.92
N THR A 60 2.79 9.83 18.04
CA THR A 60 2.20 8.53 17.73
C THR A 60 1.60 8.41 16.33
N ASP A 61 1.30 9.54 15.68
CA ASP A 61 0.55 9.65 14.43
C ASP A 61 1.42 9.51 13.17
N LYS A 62 2.74 9.49 13.32
CA LYS A 62 3.70 9.30 12.21
C LYS A 62 4.27 7.90 12.24
N LYS A 63 4.15 7.21 11.12
CA LYS A 63 4.52 5.80 10.95
C LYS A 63 5.51 5.59 9.82
N VAL A 64 6.15 4.43 9.83
CA VAL A 64 7.06 3.94 8.78
C VAL A 64 6.77 2.48 8.47
N TRP A 65 7.21 2.02 7.30
CA TRP A 65 7.13 0.62 6.86
C TRP A 65 8.42 -0.17 7.18
N GLY A 66 9.40 0.49 7.77
CA GLY A 66 10.68 -0.09 8.15
C GLY A 66 11.70 1.00 8.46
N TYR A 67 12.71 0.65 9.26
CA TYR A 67 13.84 1.53 9.58
C TYR A 67 15.02 1.17 8.69
N GLY A 68 15.42 2.09 7.82
CA GLY A 68 16.62 1.89 7.00
C GLY A 68 17.88 1.99 7.85
N GLU A 69 18.78 1.01 7.70
CA GLU A 69 20.13 1.02 8.24
C GLU A 69 21.14 1.26 7.10
N PRO A 70 21.66 2.49 6.94
CA PRO A 70 22.59 2.81 5.86
C PRO A 70 23.89 2.01 5.90
N GLU A 71 24.26 1.49 7.08
CA GLU A 71 25.53 0.81 7.30
C GLU A 71 25.54 -0.64 6.80
N ASN A 72 24.38 -1.28 6.71
CA ASN A 72 24.25 -2.71 6.40
C ASN A 72 23.24 -3.03 5.29
N ASP A 73 22.72 -2.01 4.59
CA ASP A 73 21.68 -2.14 3.55
C ASP A 73 20.42 -2.90 4.02
N LYS A 74 20.11 -2.82 5.32
CA LYS A 74 18.95 -3.50 5.93
C LYS A 74 17.79 -2.54 6.14
N ILE A 75 16.58 -3.09 6.11
CA ILE A 75 15.37 -2.38 6.51
C ILE A 75 14.71 -3.17 7.63
N ASN A 76 14.93 -2.75 8.88
CA ASN A 76 14.36 -3.45 10.03
C ASN A 76 12.85 -3.29 10.08
N GLY A 77 12.15 -4.40 10.35
CA GLY A 77 10.69 -4.44 10.49
C GLY A 77 9.94 -4.41 9.15
N LEU A 78 10.66 -4.58 8.03
CA LEU A 78 10.06 -4.68 6.71
C LEU A 78 9.15 -5.91 6.60
N GLU A 79 9.59 -7.05 7.12
CA GLU A 79 8.84 -8.32 7.07
C GLU A 79 7.49 -8.19 7.79
N GLY A 80 7.50 -7.58 8.99
CA GLY A 80 6.27 -7.31 9.74
C GLY A 80 5.33 -6.36 9.02
N SER A 81 5.88 -5.36 8.32
CA SER A 81 5.09 -4.44 7.49
C SER A 81 4.50 -5.12 6.25
N ILE A 82 5.25 -6.00 5.59
CA ILE A 82 4.74 -6.82 4.48
C ILE A 82 3.61 -7.71 4.98
N GLN A 83 3.82 -8.44 6.08
CA GLN A 83 2.80 -9.31 6.65
C GLN A 83 1.54 -8.54 7.01
N HIS A 84 1.66 -7.38 7.64
CA HIS A 84 0.52 -6.52 7.97
C HIS A 84 -0.30 -6.10 6.73
N ILE A 85 0.36 -5.84 5.60
CA ILE A 85 -0.32 -5.54 4.34
C ILE A 85 -1.03 -6.79 3.82
N LEU A 86 -0.37 -7.96 3.80
CA LEU A 86 -0.95 -9.22 3.34
C LEU A 86 -2.19 -9.60 4.18
N ASP A 87 -2.09 -9.51 5.51
CA ASP A 87 -3.22 -9.75 6.43
C ASP A 87 -4.39 -8.80 6.11
N THR A 88 -4.09 -7.53 5.79
CA THR A 88 -5.12 -6.56 5.40
C THR A 88 -5.79 -6.96 4.08
N LEU A 89 -5.04 -7.49 3.11
CA LEU A 89 -5.60 -7.95 1.84
C LEU A 89 -6.54 -9.15 2.04
N ASP A 90 -6.18 -10.07 2.92
CA ASP A 90 -6.98 -11.26 3.24
C ASP A 90 -8.25 -10.90 4.04
N GLU A 91 -8.13 -10.03 5.04
CA GLU A 91 -9.25 -9.67 5.93
C GLU A 91 -10.27 -8.74 5.26
N HIS A 92 -9.80 -7.78 4.46
CA HIS A 92 -10.66 -6.69 3.94
C HIS A 92 -10.90 -6.75 2.43
N GLY A 93 -10.31 -7.73 1.75
CA GLY A 93 -10.43 -7.93 0.32
C GLY A 93 -11.84 -8.36 -0.14
N PRO A 94 -12.00 -8.62 -1.44
CA PRO A 94 -10.98 -8.46 -2.48
C PRO A 94 -10.67 -6.99 -2.77
N PHE A 95 -9.39 -6.69 -3.00
CA PHE A 95 -8.94 -5.39 -3.51
C PHE A 95 -8.73 -5.47 -5.02
N SER A 96 -9.14 -4.43 -5.74
CA SER A 96 -8.93 -4.30 -7.18
C SER A 96 -7.58 -3.66 -7.51
N GLY A 97 -6.96 -2.98 -6.55
CA GLY A 97 -5.68 -2.34 -6.75
C GLY A 97 -5.07 -1.81 -5.47
N ILE A 98 -3.79 -1.44 -5.58
CA ILE A 98 -2.99 -0.87 -4.51
C ILE A 98 -2.27 0.37 -5.04
N VAL A 99 -2.25 1.44 -4.25
CA VAL A 99 -1.60 2.71 -4.58
C VAL A 99 -0.73 3.12 -3.41
N GLY A 100 0.54 3.42 -3.68
CA GLY A 100 1.51 3.83 -2.68
C GLY A 100 2.23 5.12 -3.05
N PHE A 101 2.72 5.85 -2.04
CA PHE A 101 3.55 7.04 -2.21
C PHE A 101 4.90 6.90 -1.50
N SER A 102 6.01 7.30 -2.14
CA SER A 102 7.38 7.22 -1.57
C SER A 102 7.69 5.82 -1.02
N SER A 103 7.97 5.65 0.28
CA SER A 103 8.17 4.32 0.88
C SER A 103 6.94 3.41 0.74
N GLY A 104 5.73 3.95 0.79
CA GLY A 104 4.50 3.21 0.48
C GLY A 104 4.46 2.72 -0.97
N ALA A 105 5.06 3.46 -1.92
CA ALA A 105 5.18 3.00 -3.31
C ALA A 105 6.16 1.83 -3.44
N ALA A 106 7.25 1.83 -2.66
CA ALA A 106 8.16 0.69 -2.60
C ALA A 106 7.43 -0.56 -2.03
N MET A 107 6.65 -0.40 -0.96
CA MET A 107 5.80 -1.48 -0.41
C MET A 107 4.79 -1.98 -1.44
N THR A 108 4.13 -1.06 -2.17
CA THR A 108 3.22 -1.42 -3.26
C THR A 108 3.91 -2.29 -4.31
N ALA A 109 5.12 -1.91 -4.75
CA ALA A 109 5.86 -2.68 -5.76
C ALA A 109 6.27 -4.08 -5.24
N ILE A 110 6.71 -4.19 -3.98
CA ILE A 110 7.05 -5.47 -3.35
C ILE A 110 5.82 -6.38 -3.30
N VAL A 111 4.71 -5.89 -2.73
CA VAL A 111 3.46 -6.66 -2.58
C VAL A 111 2.90 -7.06 -3.94
N ALA A 112 2.85 -6.13 -4.91
CA ALA A 112 2.41 -6.46 -6.27
C ALA A 112 3.29 -7.54 -6.91
N SER A 113 4.61 -7.46 -6.74
CA SER A 113 5.54 -8.47 -7.27
C SER A 113 5.36 -9.85 -6.62
N MET A 114 5.02 -9.90 -5.32
CA MET A 114 4.72 -11.16 -4.62
C MET A 114 3.41 -11.79 -5.08
N LEU A 115 2.41 -10.96 -5.39
CA LEU A 115 1.08 -11.42 -5.84
C LEU A 115 1.01 -11.71 -7.34
N GLU A 116 1.96 -11.20 -8.12
CA GLU A 116 2.08 -11.49 -9.54
C GLU A 116 2.29 -13.00 -9.78
N LYS A 117 1.24 -13.68 -10.26
CA LYS A 117 1.36 -15.01 -10.85
C LYS A 117 1.94 -14.87 -12.27
N ARG A 118 3.25 -14.70 -12.36
CA ARG A 118 3.95 -14.43 -13.64
C ARG A 118 3.75 -15.56 -14.65
N LYS A 119 3.32 -15.20 -15.87
CA LYS A 119 3.52 -16.01 -17.09
C LYS A 119 4.60 -15.42 -18.02
N ALA A 120 4.88 -14.12 -17.93
CA ALA A 120 5.91 -13.42 -18.69
C ALA A 120 6.25 -12.04 -18.10
N VAL A 121 7.47 -11.52 -18.31
CA VAL A 121 7.87 -10.11 -18.05
C VAL A 121 8.76 -9.59 -19.18
N CYS A 122 8.55 -8.34 -19.61
CA CYS A 122 9.34 -7.67 -20.65
C CYS A 122 9.47 -8.46 -21.97
N GLY A 123 8.40 -9.15 -22.39
CA GLY A 123 8.41 -9.98 -23.61
C GLY A 123 9.05 -11.35 -23.47
N ILE A 124 9.52 -11.71 -22.27
CA ILE A 124 10.06 -13.04 -21.96
C ILE A 124 8.95 -13.86 -21.30
N SER A 125 8.39 -14.81 -22.04
CA SER A 125 7.42 -15.79 -21.53
C SER A 125 8.10 -17.05 -21.04
N TRP A 126 7.47 -17.73 -20.07
CA TRP A 126 7.82 -19.09 -19.69
C TRP A 126 6.56 -19.96 -19.69
N GLU A 127 6.68 -21.18 -20.24
CA GLU A 127 5.61 -22.16 -20.17
C GLU A 127 5.54 -22.74 -18.76
N VAL A 128 4.36 -22.62 -18.14
CA VAL A 128 4.04 -23.32 -16.90
C VAL A 128 3.70 -24.75 -17.33
N ILE A 129 4.58 -25.71 -17.01
CA ILE A 129 4.36 -27.16 -17.22
C ILE A 129 3.15 -27.62 -16.41
#